data_AF-A0A9W6VCH8-F1
#
_entry.id   AF-A0A9W6VCH8-F1
#
_cell.length_a   1.000
_cell.length_b   1.000
_cell.length_c   1.000
_cell.angle_alpha   90.00
_cell.angle_beta   90.00
_cell.angle_gamma   90.00
#
_symmetry.space_group_name_H-M   'P 1'
#
loop_
_entity.id
_entity.type
_entity.pdbx_description
1 polymer ?
#
loop_
_entity_poly.entity_id
_entity_poly.type
_entity_poly.pdbx_seq_one_letter_code
_entity_poly.pdbx_strand_id
1 'polypeptide(L)'
;MSLAGVIESALDKAGLEYQKKAEGRYFVTLPGTKKLQTNCWLIIGEHAFAVEAFVCRRPDEEHERFYHFLLRRNAKLYGVHYTVDALGDVYLVGRLGLDTITDVELDKILGQVLEAADNDFNPLLEIGFASSIRREWDWRVSRGESLANLQAFRHLVEPSTPHEPGSLTER
;
A
#
# COMPACT_ATOMS: atom_id res chain seq x y z
N MET A 1 -18.23 3.76 26.46
CA MET A 1 -16.86 3.28 26.20
C MET A 1 -16.09 4.45 25.60
N SER A 2 -14.85 4.72 26.01
CA SER A 2 -14.05 5.79 25.39
C SER A 2 -13.63 5.37 23.98
N LEU A 3 -13.36 6.35 23.11
CA LEU A 3 -12.89 6.07 21.74
C LEU A 3 -11.57 5.27 21.73
N ALA A 4 -10.67 5.57 22.67
CA ALA A 4 -9.46 4.80 22.89
C ALA A 4 -9.75 3.32 23.20
N GLY A 5 -10.74 3.04 24.05
CA GLY A 5 -11.14 1.67 24.38
C GLY A 5 -11.79 0.92 23.22
N VAL A 6 -12.53 1.62 22.35
CA VAL A 6 -13.07 1.05 21.11
C VAL A 6 -11.92 0.63 20.18
N ILE A 7 -10.92 1.50 19.99
CA ILE A 7 -9.76 1.21 19.14
C ILE A 7 -8.97 0.02 19.69
N GLU A 8 -8.59 0.06 20.96
CA GLU A 8 -7.82 -1.00 21.61
C GLU A 8 -8.58 -2.35 21.52
N SER A 9 -9.87 -2.36 21.83
CA SER A 9 -10.69 -3.57 21.72
C SER A 9 -10.80 -4.09 20.30
N ALA A 10 -10.96 -3.22 19.30
CA ALA A 10 -11.05 -3.63 17.89
C ALA A 10 -9.73 -4.25 17.40
N LEU A 11 -8.60 -3.63 17.74
CA LEU A 11 -7.27 -4.13 17.36
C LEU A 11 -6.96 -5.48 18.03
N ASP A 12 -7.28 -5.62 19.32
CA ASP A 12 -7.09 -6.87 20.06
C ASP A 12 -7.94 -8.01 19.48
N LYS A 13 -9.21 -7.74 19.13
CA LYS A 13 -10.11 -8.71 18.49
C LYS A 13 -9.61 -9.15 17.12
N ALA A 14 -9.04 -8.22 16.36
CA ALA A 14 -8.44 -8.49 15.06
C ALA A 14 -7.07 -9.20 15.18
N GLY A 15 -6.51 -9.33 16.39
CA GLY A 15 -5.19 -9.93 16.61
C GLY A 15 -4.06 -9.10 15.99
N LEU A 16 -4.26 -7.79 15.83
CA LEU A 16 -3.28 -6.91 15.21
C LEU A 16 -2.22 -6.46 16.22
N GLU A 17 -0.96 -6.42 15.79
CA GLU A 17 0.11 -5.82 16.57
C GLU A 17 0.01 -4.30 16.50
N TYR A 18 0.02 -3.64 17.65
CA TYR A 18 0.07 -2.17 17.72
C TYR A 18 0.86 -1.64 18.90
N GLN A 19 1.31 -0.40 18.77
CA GLN A 19 2.00 0.35 19.82
C GLN A 19 1.25 1.65 20.10
N LYS A 20 0.95 1.91 21.37
CA LYS A 20 0.44 3.20 21.82
C LYS A 20 1.61 4.18 21.97
N LYS A 21 1.79 5.07 21.00
CA LYS A 21 2.95 5.99 20.93
C LYS A 21 2.71 7.28 21.72
N ALA A 22 1.45 7.67 21.88
CA ALA A 22 1.02 8.76 22.74
C ALA A 22 -0.48 8.56 23.08
N GLU A 23 -1.02 9.44 23.92
CA GLU A 23 -2.46 9.48 24.14
C GLU A 23 -3.21 9.69 22.81
N GLY A 24 -4.16 8.81 22.52
CA GLY A 24 -4.93 8.83 21.27
C GLY A 24 -4.15 8.51 20.00
N ARG A 25 -2.89 8.05 20.07
CA ARG A 25 -2.06 7.72 18.91
C ARG A 25 -1.56 6.30 18.94
N TYR A 26 -1.99 5.52 17.95
CA TYR A 26 -1.68 4.10 17.82
C TYR A 26 -0.95 3.86 16.50
N PHE A 27 0.13 3.09 16.58
CA PHE A 27 0.90 2.63 15.42
C PHE A 27 0.64 1.14 15.23
N VAL A 28 -0.08 0.79 14.17
CA VAL A 28 -0.59 -0.55 13.89
C VAL A 28 0.19 -1.16 12.73
N THR A 29 0.53 -2.44 12.85
CA THR A 29 1.17 -3.21 11.77
C THR A 29 0.13 -4.13 11.13
N LEU A 30 -0.19 -3.89 9.86
CA LEU A 30 -1.10 -4.72 9.08
C LEU A 30 -0.32 -5.76 8.28
N PRO A 31 -0.62 -7.07 8.42
CA PRO A 31 0.08 -8.12 7.69
C PRO A 31 -0.40 -8.19 6.23
N GLY A 32 0.50 -7.94 5.27
CA GLY A 32 0.23 -8.01 3.83
C GLY A 32 0.89 -9.22 3.17
N THR A 33 0.52 -9.49 1.92
CA THR A 33 1.07 -10.63 1.15
C THR A 33 2.16 -10.17 0.19
N LYS A 34 1.88 -9.14 -0.62
CA LYS A 34 2.80 -8.54 -1.58
C LYS A 34 3.69 -7.50 -0.89
N LYS A 35 3.06 -6.56 -0.18
CA LYS A 35 3.71 -5.62 0.71
C LYS A 35 3.68 -6.23 2.10
N LEU A 36 4.69 -7.06 2.39
CA LEU A 36 4.85 -7.88 3.62
C LEU A 36 4.20 -7.28 4.87
N GLN A 37 4.41 -5.99 5.12
CA GLN A 37 3.74 -5.25 6.18
C GLN A 37 3.35 -3.84 5.72
N THR A 38 2.18 -3.39 6.15
CA THR A 38 1.75 -2.00 6.03
C THR A 38 1.56 -1.39 7.40
N ASN A 39 2.37 -0.39 7.71
CA ASN A 39 2.24 0.36 8.95
C ASN A 39 1.22 1.48 8.79
N CYS A 40 0.34 1.58 9.78
CA CYS A 40 -0.78 2.50 9.80
C CYS A 40 -0.86 3.23 11.14
N TRP A 41 -0.97 4.55 11.09
CA TRP A 41 -1.28 5.38 12.24
C TRP A 41 -2.79 5.52 12.39
N LEU A 42 -3.26 5.37 13.63
CA LEU A 42 -4.62 5.73 14.05
C LEU A 42 -4.50 6.86 15.08
N ILE A 43 -5.09 8.01 14.78
CA ILE A 43 -4.89 9.25 15.52
C ILE A 43 -6.25 9.84 15.90
N ILE A 44 -6.51 9.91 17.19
CA ILE A 44 -7.63 10.67 17.75
C ILE A 44 -7.21 12.14 17.80
N GLY A 45 -7.75 12.95 16.91
CA GLY A 45 -7.63 14.41 16.96
C GLY A 45 -8.78 15.05 17.75
N GLU A 46 -8.74 16.37 17.86
CA GLU A 46 -9.75 17.15 18.59
C GLU A 46 -11.15 17.06 17.96
N HIS A 47 -11.22 17.00 16.63
CA HIS A 47 -12.49 17.02 15.88
C HIS A 47 -12.66 15.86 14.92
N ALA A 48 -11.61 15.08 14.68
CA ALA A 48 -11.63 14.01 13.70
C ALA A 48 -10.67 12.89 14.09
N PHE A 49 -11.04 11.69 13.72
CA PHE A 49 -10.16 10.54 13.71
C PHE A 49 -9.40 10.50 12.39
N ALA A 50 -8.08 10.38 12.45
CA ALA A 50 -7.22 10.31 11.29
C ALA A 50 -6.57 8.92 11.17
N VAL A 51 -6.46 8.46 9.92
CA VAL A 51 -5.78 7.23 9.54
C VAL A 51 -4.71 7.60 8.52
N GLU A 52 -3.47 7.17 8.75
CA GLU A 52 -2.35 7.47 7.86
C GLU A 52 -1.47 6.24 7.67
N ALA A 53 -1.36 5.73 6.45
CA ALA A 53 -0.53 4.58 6.13
C ALA A 53 0.46 4.91 5.02
N PHE A 54 1.75 4.68 5.28
CA PHE A 54 2.79 4.84 4.27
C PHE A 54 2.71 3.70 3.25
N VAL A 55 2.69 4.04 1.96
CA VAL A 55 2.58 3.06 0.87
C VAL A 55 3.94 2.83 0.23
N CYS A 56 4.53 3.87 -0.36
CA CYS A 56 5.83 3.81 -1.01
C CYS A 56 6.48 5.20 -1.08
N ARG A 57 7.78 5.22 -1.40
CA ARG A 57 8.50 6.45 -1.67
C ARG A 57 8.00 7.11 -2.95
N ARG A 58 8.36 8.36 -3.18
CA ARG A 58 8.16 9.04 -4.46
C ARG A 58 8.60 8.15 -5.65
N PRO A 59 7.81 8.06 -6.74
CA PRO A 59 8.23 7.34 -7.94
C PRO A 59 9.49 7.93 -8.58
N ASP A 60 10.35 7.06 -9.12
CA ASP A 60 11.57 7.46 -9.82
C ASP A 60 11.27 7.97 -11.25
N GLU A 61 10.23 7.41 -11.88
CA GLU A 61 9.87 7.66 -13.28
C GLU A 61 8.34 7.64 -13.50
N GLU A 62 7.88 7.97 -14.71
CA GLU A 62 6.47 7.92 -15.11
C GLU A 62 5.48 8.63 -14.15
N HIS A 63 5.90 9.78 -13.60
CA HIS A 63 5.18 10.49 -12.54
C HIS A 63 3.72 10.81 -12.91
N GLU A 64 3.46 11.27 -14.13
CA GLU A 64 2.11 11.59 -14.59
C GLU A 64 1.21 10.35 -14.59
N ARG A 65 1.68 9.25 -15.17
CA ARG A 65 0.95 7.97 -15.21
C ARG A 65 0.73 7.42 -13.81
N PHE A 66 1.74 7.53 -12.95
CA PHE A 66 1.69 7.10 -11.56
C PHE A 66 0.60 7.86 -10.79
N TYR A 67 0.58 9.19 -10.86
CA TYR A 67 -0.43 10.00 -10.17
C TYR A 67 -1.82 9.85 -10.80
N HIS A 68 -1.93 9.67 -12.11
CA HIS A 68 -3.21 9.33 -12.75
C HIS A 68 -3.77 8.01 -12.23
N PHE A 69 -2.92 7.00 -12.02
CA PHE A 69 -3.34 5.73 -11.43
C PHE A 69 -3.89 5.96 -10.01
N LEU A 70 -3.18 6.69 -9.15
CA LEU A 70 -3.63 6.99 -7.78
C LEU A 70 -4.98 7.72 -7.78
N LEU A 71 -5.13 8.76 -8.61
CA LEU A 71 -6.37 9.54 -8.71
C LEU A 71 -7.56 8.68 -9.17
N ARG A 72 -7.35 7.79 -10.15
CA ARG A 72 -8.39 6.86 -10.61
C ARG A 72 -8.73 5.83 -9.53
N ARG A 73 -7.73 5.39 -8.77
CA ARG A 73 -7.91 4.42 -7.69
C ARG A 73 -8.76 4.99 -6.56
N ASN A 74 -8.60 6.28 -6.24
CA ASN A 74 -9.36 6.98 -5.21
C ASN A 74 -10.88 6.89 -5.38
N ALA A 75 -11.39 6.80 -6.62
CA ALA A 75 -12.82 6.66 -6.88
C ALA A 75 -13.43 5.34 -6.36
N LYS A 76 -12.59 4.36 -6.01
CA LYS A 76 -12.99 3.02 -5.54
C LYS A 76 -12.66 2.77 -4.07
N LEU A 77 -11.94 3.68 -3.42
CA LEU A 77 -11.51 3.49 -2.04
C LEU A 77 -12.58 3.95 -1.05
N TYR A 78 -12.65 3.27 0.09
CA TYR A 78 -13.54 3.60 1.19
C TYR A 78 -12.78 4.20 2.38
N GLY A 79 -13.19 5.39 2.83
CA GLY A 79 -12.68 6.02 4.06
C GLY A 79 -11.24 6.55 4.02
N VAL A 80 -10.37 5.99 3.17
CA VAL A 80 -9.00 6.43 2.92
C VAL A 80 -8.75 6.70 1.45
N HIS A 81 -7.85 7.64 1.16
CA HIS A 81 -7.49 8.01 -0.21
C HIS A 81 -5.99 8.19 -0.35
N TYR A 82 -5.48 7.93 -1.55
CA TYR A 82 -4.10 8.22 -1.90
C TYR A 82 -3.83 9.72 -1.88
N THR A 83 -2.74 10.08 -1.23
CA THR A 83 -2.20 11.43 -1.10
C THR A 83 -0.69 11.37 -1.27
N VAL A 84 -0.09 12.54 -1.51
CA VAL A 84 1.36 12.69 -1.56
C VAL A 84 1.80 13.74 -0.54
N ASP A 85 2.95 13.53 0.07
CA ASP A 85 3.58 14.54 0.94
C ASP A 85 4.42 15.54 0.12
N ALA A 86 5.11 16.44 0.83
CA ALA A 86 5.96 17.45 0.20
C ALA A 86 7.19 16.86 -0.53
N LEU A 87 7.64 15.66 -0.14
CA LEU A 87 8.73 14.94 -0.80
C LEU A 87 8.24 14.10 -1.99
N GLY A 88 6.92 13.94 -2.13
CA GLY A 88 6.27 13.11 -3.14
C GLY A 88 6.04 11.67 -2.69
N ASP A 89 6.28 11.34 -1.42
CA ASP A 89 6.02 10.04 -0.86
C ASP A 89 4.51 9.79 -0.76
N VAL A 90 4.11 8.54 -0.94
CA VAL A 90 2.72 8.16 -1.15
C VAL A 90 2.12 7.59 0.13
N TYR A 91 0.96 8.12 0.51
CA TYR A 91 0.22 7.73 1.70
C TYR A 91 -1.24 7.44 1.39
N LEU A 92 -1.83 6.51 2.13
CA LEU A 92 -3.28 6.41 2.29
C LEU A 92 -3.69 7.23 3.52
N VAL A 93 -4.57 8.21 3.32
CA VAL A 93 -5.02 9.11 4.39
C VAL A 93 -6.54 9.11 4.47
N GLY A 94 -7.08 8.97 5.68
CA GLY A 94 -8.49 9.07 5.99
C GLY A 94 -8.75 10.06 7.12
N ARG A 95 -9.86 10.79 7.03
CA ARG A 95 -10.35 11.69 8.09
C ARG A 95 -11.83 11.44 8.31
N LEU A 96 -12.19 11.01 9.52
CA LEU A 96 -13.53 10.56 9.87
C LEU A 96 -14.05 11.28 11.11
N GLY A 97 -15.38 11.34 11.26
CA GLY A 97 -16.03 11.84 12.47
C GLY A 97 -15.69 10.94 13.65
N LEU A 98 -15.48 11.53 14.84
CA LEU A 98 -15.17 10.75 16.04
C LEU A 98 -16.32 9.82 16.44
N ASP A 99 -17.54 10.23 16.15
CA ASP A 99 -18.79 9.52 16.41
C ASP A 99 -19.04 8.34 15.45
N THR A 100 -18.37 8.32 14.29
CA THR A 100 -18.50 7.22 13.32
C THR A 100 -17.61 6.03 13.64
N ILE A 101 -16.66 6.20 14.57
CA ILE A 101 -15.66 5.17 14.88
C ILE A 101 -16.27 4.11 15.80
N THR A 102 -16.42 2.92 15.21
CA THR A 102 -16.89 1.69 15.86
C THR A 102 -15.94 0.55 15.48
N ASP A 103 -16.01 -0.58 16.18
CA ASP A 103 -15.23 -1.79 15.81
C ASP A 103 -15.43 -2.16 14.33
N VAL A 104 -16.66 -2.10 13.85
CA VAL A 104 -17.02 -2.43 12.46
C VAL A 104 -16.44 -1.42 11.47
N GLU A 105 -16.44 -0.14 11.84
CA GLU A 105 -15.90 0.91 10.98
C GLU A 105 -14.37 0.85 10.90
N LEU A 106 -13.71 0.57 12.04
CA LEU A 106 -12.27 0.36 12.09
C LEU A 106 -11.85 -0.85 11.24
N ASP A 107 -12.58 -1.97 11.34
CA ASP A 107 -12.33 -3.15 10.51
C ASP A 107 -12.38 -2.83 9.01
N LYS A 108 -13.42 -2.12 8.55
CA LYS A 108 -13.53 -1.69 7.15
C LYS A 108 -12.37 -0.80 6.71
N ILE A 109 -11.98 0.18 7.53
CA ILE A 109 -10.92 1.11 7.18
C ILE A 109 -9.56 0.40 7.12
N LEU A 110 -9.24 -0.41 8.13
CA LEU A 110 -7.98 -1.17 8.17
C LEU A 110 -7.93 -2.20 7.04
N GLY A 111 -9.05 -2.86 6.75
CA GLY A 111 -9.21 -3.74 5.60
C GLY A 111 -8.97 -3.00 4.28
N GLN A 112 -9.52 -1.79 4.11
CA GLN A 112 -9.31 -0.97 2.93
C GLN A 112 -7.85 -0.51 2.79
N VAL A 113 -7.19 -0.14 3.89
CA VAL A 113 -5.77 0.22 3.91
C VAL A 113 -4.92 -0.97 3.47
N LEU A 114 -5.16 -2.14 4.04
CA LEU A 114 -4.44 -3.35 3.70
C LEU A 114 -4.66 -3.74 2.24
N GLU A 115 -5.91 -3.78 1.79
CA GLU A 115 -6.28 -4.12 0.42
C GLU A 115 -5.60 -3.19 -0.59
N ALA A 116 -5.71 -1.88 -0.40
CA ALA A 116 -5.13 -0.92 -1.33
C ALA A 116 -3.59 -0.99 -1.32
N ALA A 117 -2.98 -0.97 -0.13
CA ALA A 117 -1.52 -0.98 -0.02
C ALA A 117 -0.90 -2.29 -0.52
N ASP A 118 -1.59 -3.42 -0.41
CA ASP A 118 -1.11 -4.72 -0.89
C ASP A 118 -1.39 -4.91 -2.38
N ASN A 119 -2.62 -4.67 -2.84
CA ASN A 119 -3.00 -4.92 -4.23
C ASN A 119 -2.39 -3.95 -5.21
N ASP A 120 -2.28 -2.68 -4.83
CA ASP A 120 -1.74 -1.65 -5.70
C ASP A 120 -0.20 -1.64 -5.68
N PHE A 121 0.46 -2.38 -4.76
CA PHE A 121 1.92 -2.35 -4.60
C PHE A 121 2.69 -2.67 -5.88
N ASN A 122 2.44 -3.83 -6.50
CA ASN A 122 3.14 -4.23 -7.72
C ASN A 122 2.83 -3.28 -8.90
N PRO A 123 1.56 -2.91 -9.18
CA PRO A 123 1.26 -1.89 -10.19
C PRO A 123 2.02 -0.57 -9.97
N LEU A 124 2.11 -0.08 -8.74
CA LEU A 124 2.85 1.14 -8.43
C LEU A 124 4.35 0.97 -8.70
N LEU A 125 4.92 -0.17 -8.35
CA LEU A 125 6.32 -0.51 -8.63
C LEU A 125 6.61 -0.63 -10.13
N GLU A 126 5.73 -1.27 -10.89
CA GLU A 126 5.83 -1.40 -12.35
C GLU A 126 5.75 -0.04 -13.06
N ILE A 127 4.94 0.89 -12.56
CA ILE A 127 4.81 2.22 -13.16
C ILE A 127 6.00 3.09 -12.75
N GLY A 128 6.28 3.22 -11.46
CA GLY A 128 7.17 4.27 -10.95
C GLY A 128 8.62 3.85 -10.72
N PHE A 129 8.95 2.55 -10.83
CA PHE A 129 10.24 2.02 -10.38
C PHE A 129 10.82 0.95 -11.32
N ALA A 130 10.30 0.78 -12.54
CA ALA A 130 10.68 -0.29 -13.46
C ALA A 130 12.19 -0.31 -13.76
N SER A 131 12.79 0.85 -14.04
CA SER A 131 14.22 1.01 -14.29
C SER A 131 15.07 0.65 -13.06
N SER A 132 14.63 1.03 -11.87
CA SER A 132 15.30 0.67 -10.60
C SER A 132 15.23 -0.84 -10.33
N ILE A 133 14.07 -1.45 -10.61
CA ILE A 133 13.87 -2.90 -10.48
C ILE A 133 14.77 -3.67 -11.44
N ARG A 134 14.90 -3.23 -12.70
CA ARG A 134 15.81 -3.84 -13.69
C ARG A 134 17.26 -3.79 -13.21
N ARG A 135 17.72 -2.63 -12.73
CA ARG A 135 19.09 -2.48 -12.20
C ARG A 135 19.35 -3.38 -10.98
N GLU A 136 18.40 -3.45 -10.06
CA GLU A 136 18.50 -4.32 -8.88
C GLU A 136 18.52 -5.81 -9.29
N TRP A 137 17.70 -6.20 -10.27
CA TRP A 137 17.69 -7.56 -10.81
C TRP A 137 19.07 -7.94 -11.37
N ASP A 138 19.61 -7.13 -12.28
CA ASP A 138 20.92 -7.37 -12.90
C ASP A 138 22.03 -7.46 -11.85
N TRP A 139 21.98 -6.57 -10.85
CA TRP A 139 22.92 -6.59 -9.73
C TRP A 139 22.85 -7.90 -8.94
N ARG A 140 21.65 -8.38 -8.59
CA ARG A 140 21.48 -9.64 -7.85
C ARG A 140 21.94 -10.85 -8.66
N VAL A 141 21.61 -10.90 -9.95
CA VAL A 141 22.07 -11.95 -10.87
C VAL A 141 23.60 -11.98 -10.92
N SER A 142 24.25 -10.82 -11.04
CA SER A 142 25.71 -10.73 -11.10
C SER A 142 26.43 -11.23 -9.83
N ARG A 143 25.73 -11.23 -8.69
CA ARG A 143 26.27 -11.62 -7.38
C ARG A 143 25.76 -12.97 -6.86
N GLY A 144 24.84 -13.62 -7.57
CA GLY A 144 24.18 -14.85 -7.10
C GLY A 144 23.25 -14.63 -5.90
N GLU A 145 22.73 -13.42 -5.72
CA GLU A 145 21.80 -13.06 -4.64
C GLU A 145 20.37 -13.53 -4.93
N SER A 146 19.56 -13.73 -3.89
CA SER A 146 18.18 -14.22 -4.02
C SER A 146 17.26 -13.23 -4.75
N LEU A 147 16.50 -13.72 -5.73
CA LEU A 147 15.51 -12.94 -6.50
C LEU A 147 14.07 -13.07 -5.97
N ALA A 148 13.84 -13.73 -4.83
CA ALA A 148 12.49 -14.08 -4.35
C ALA A 148 11.50 -12.92 -4.38
N ASN A 149 11.90 -11.73 -3.91
CA ASN A 149 11.04 -10.54 -3.86
C ASN A 149 10.88 -9.84 -5.22
N LEU A 150 11.74 -10.14 -6.19
CA LEU A 150 11.67 -9.57 -7.54
C LEU A 150 10.89 -10.45 -8.51
N GLN A 151 10.58 -11.71 -8.16
CA GLN A 151 9.94 -12.67 -9.06
C GLN A 151 8.64 -12.13 -9.71
N ALA A 152 7.86 -11.33 -8.98
CA ALA A 152 6.66 -10.68 -9.51
C ALA A 152 6.94 -9.76 -10.71
N PHE A 153 8.15 -9.21 -10.81
CA PHE A 153 8.59 -8.26 -11.84
C PHE A 153 9.43 -8.88 -12.95
N ARG A 154 9.51 -10.21 -13.02
CA ARG A 154 10.29 -10.94 -14.03
C ARG A 154 9.98 -10.49 -15.46
N HIS A 155 8.71 -10.22 -15.74
CA HIS A 155 8.22 -9.73 -17.03
C HIS A 155 8.78 -8.36 -17.44
N LEU A 156 9.31 -7.56 -16.49
CA LEU A 156 9.97 -6.29 -16.80
C LEU A 156 11.39 -6.50 -17.36
N VAL A 157 12.01 -7.65 -17.11
CA VAL A 157 13.41 -7.95 -17.41
C VAL A 157 13.54 -8.97 -18.55
N GLU A 158 12.57 -9.88 -18.67
CA GLU A 158 12.56 -10.82 -19.79
C GLU A 158 12.29 -10.09 -21.12
N PRO A 159 13.11 -10.33 -22.15
CA PRO A 159 12.81 -9.81 -23.48
C PRO A 159 11.45 -10.35 -23.91
N SER A 160 10.61 -9.48 -24.48
CA SER A 160 9.33 -9.87 -25.04
C SER A 160 9.60 -10.98 -26.06
N THR A 161 9.14 -12.20 -25.81
CA THR A 161 9.25 -13.26 -26.82
C THR A 161 8.57 -12.73 -28.08
N PRO A 162 9.28 -12.62 -29.21
CA PRO A 162 8.67 -12.15 -30.45
C PRO A 162 7.46 -13.03 -30.73
N HIS A 163 6.30 -12.41 -30.97
CA HIS A 163 5.14 -13.15 -31.46
C HIS A 163 5.54 -13.78 -32.80
N GLU A 164 5.71 -15.10 -32.85
CA GLU A 164 5.90 -15.81 -34.11
C GLU A 164 4.63 -15.62 -34.97
N PRO A 165 4.73 -14.97 -36.15
CA PRO A 165 3.61 -14.86 -37.06
C PRO A 165 3.12 -16.26 -37.46
N GLY A 166 1.86 -16.59 -37.15
CA GLY A 166 1.25 -17.90 -37.45
C GLY A 166 0.70 -18.65 -36.22
N SER A 167 1.11 -18.27 -35.01
CA SER A 167 0.69 -18.94 -33.76
C SER A 167 -0.80 -18.81 -33.40
N LEU A 168 -1.53 -17.88 -34.02
CA LEU A 168 -2.97 -17.66 -33.83
C LEU A 168 -3.84 -18.48 -34.81
N THR A 169 -3.24 -19.09 -35.83
CA THR A 169 -3.95 -19.81 -36.90
C THR A 169 -3.80 -21.33 -36.82
N GLU A 170 -3.03 -21.85 -35.87
CA GLU A 170 -2.91 -23.28 -35.59
C GLU A 170 -3.88 -23.69 -34.47
N ARG A 171 -5.19 -23.69 -34.76
CA ARG A 171 -6.20 -24.45 -34.01
C ARG A 171 -7.26 -25.00 -34.94
#